data_AF-A0A6P8E138-F1
#
_entry.id   AF-A0A6P8E138-F1
#
_cell.length_a   1.000
_cell.length_b   1.000
_cell.length_c   1.000
_cell.angle_alpha   90.00
_cell.angle_beta   90.00
_cell.angle_gamma   90.00
#
_symmetry.space_group_name_H-M   'P 1'
#
loop_
_entity.id
_entity.type
_entity.pdbx_description
1 polymer ?
#
loop_
_entity_poly.entity_id
_entity_poly.type
_entity_poly.pdbx_seq_one_letter_code
_entity_poly.pdbx_strand_id
1 'polypeptide(L)'
;MAAGTEHPSSGRNWARRRDSKPSLEEEDQDRISCLPLDLIEMILRRLPLWEAVRTSVLSRRWRYAWTTLMEIVLDESCAPSPSQYKSVTDRLVKIIDNILSLHRGPMEKFVLSHGQL
;
A
#
# COMPACT_ATOMS: atom_id res chain seq x y z
N MET A 1 -67.14 38.91 -27.67
CA MET A 1 -65.87 39.51 -28.13
C MET A 1 -64.84 39.32 -27.03
N ALA A 2 -63.74 38.61 -27.35
CA ALA A 2 -62.41 38.53 -26.70
C ALA A 2 -62.34 38.22 -25.19
N ALA A 3 -61.37 37.50 -24.62
CA ALA A 3 -60.28 36.61 -25.01
C ALA A 3 -59.82 36.04 -23.64
N GLY A 4 -59.65 34.73 -23.43
CA GLY A 4 -58.41 34.02 -23.77
C GLY A 4 -57.23 34.45 -22.87
N THR A 5 -56.78 33.58 -21.94
CA THR A 5 -55.40 33.29 -21.47
C THR A 5 -55.40 32.89 -19.98
N GLU A 6 -55.34 31.60 -19.66
CA GLU A 6 -54.16 30.73 -19.59
C GLU A 6 -53.35 30.84 -18.28
N HIS A 7 -53.27 29.69 -17.61
CA HIS A 7 -52.46 29.34 -16.44
C HIS A 7 -50.99 29.82 -16.54
N PRO A 8 -50.37 30.29 -15.45
CA PRO A 8 -48.93 30.18 -15.29
C PRO A 8 -48.60 28.94 -14.46
N SER A 9 -48.35 27.83 -15.16
CA SER A 9 -47.50 26.77 -14.65
C SER A 9 -46.15 27.38 -14.30
N SER A 10 -45.85 27.49 -13.00
CA SER A 10 -44.56 27.92 -12.48
C SER A 10 -43.53 26.83 -12.73
N GLY A 11 -43.05 26.77 -13.97
CA GLY A 11 -41.90 25.99 -14.38
C GLY A 11 -40.66 26.56 -13.72
N ARG A 12 -40.20 25.93 -12.64
CA ARG A 12 -38.84 26.15 -12.12
C ARG A 12 -37.85 25.65 -13.16
N ASN A 13 -37.42 26.59 -13.99
CA ASN A 13 -36.48 26.42 -15.09
C ASN A 13 -35.08 26.24 -14.50
N TRP A 14 -34.63 24.99 -14.40
CA TRP A 14 -33.32 24.58 -13.88
C TRP A 14 -32.16 24.84 -14.86
N ALA A 15 -32.42 25.52 -15.98
CA ALA A 15 -31.46 25.75 -17.05
C ALA A 15 -30.77 27.12 -16.95
N ARG A 16 -29.43 27.09 -16.94
CA ARG A 16 -28.44 28.16 -16.67
C ARG A 16 -28.28 28.42 -15.17
N ARG A 17 -27.25 27.90 -14.52
CA ARG A 17 -25.84 28.03 -14.89
C ARG A 17 -25.14 26.72 -14.56
N ARG A 18 -24.60 26.07 -15.59
CA ARG A 18 -23.49 25.12 -15.40
C ARG A 18 -22.28 26.00 -15.11
N ASP A 19 -22.26 26.59 -13.90
CA ASP A 19 -21.05 27.22 -13.37
C ASP A 19 -20.01 26.11 -13.38
N SER A 20 -19.14 26.20 -14.37
CA SER A 20 -17.97 25.37 -14.47
C SER A 20 -17.18 25.68 -13.20
N LYS A 21 -17.22 24.75 -12.24
CA LYS A 21 -16.38 24.83 -11.06
C LYS A 21 -14.94 25.01 -11.56
N PRO A 22 -14.25 26.09 -11.16
CA PRO A 22 -12.87 26.26 -11.54
C PRO A 22 -12.09 25.06 -11.01
N SER A 23 -11.43 24.40 -11.95
CA SER A 23 -10.46 23.33 -11.80
C SER A 23 -9.48 23.63 -10.66
N LEU A 24 -9.75 23.09 -9.47
CA LEU A 24 -8.82 22.96 -8.35
C LEU A 24 -9.10 21.63 -7.62
N GLU A 25 -9.35 20.58 -8.41
CA GLU A 25 -9.24 19.20 -7.93
C GLU A 25 -7.82 18.71 -8.22
N GLU A 26 -6.81 19.45 -7.74
CA GLU A 26 -5.57 18.81 -7.29
C GLU A 26 -5.87 18.20 -5.91
N GLU A 27 -6.90 17.35 -5.87
CA GLU A 27 -7.16 16.50 -4.73
C GLU A 27 -5.94 15.61 -4.55
N ASP A 28 -5.54 15.50 -3.30
CA ASP A 28 -4.47 14.70 -2.70
C ASP A 28 -4.43 13.25 -3.24
N GLN A 29 -4.05 13.09 -4.51
CA GLN A 29 -3.97 11.78 -5.13
C GLN A 29 -2.83 11.03 -4.47
N ASP A 30 -3.15 9.91 -3.82
CA ASP A 30 -2.16 9.04 -3.20
C ASP A 30 -1.24 8.43 -4.28
N ARG A 31 -0.16 9.14 -4.55
CA ARG A 31 0.84 8.78 -5.57
C ARG A 31 1.62 7.55 -5.17
N ILE A 32 1.81 7.31 -3.87
CA ILE A 32 2.57 6.18 -3.32
C ILE A 32 1.79 4.88 -3.51
N SER A 33 0.49 4.89 -3.25
CA SER A 33 -0.38 3.73 -3.50
C SER A 33 -0.55 3.43 -4.99
N CYS A 34 -0.40 4.42 -5.87
CA CYS A 34 -0.58 4.28 -7.32
C CYS A 34 0.69 3.91 -8.10
N LEU A 35 1.84 3.73 -7.43
CA LEU A 35 3.10 3.41 -8.12
C LEU A 35 3.02 2.09 -8.92
N PRO A 36 3.56 2.05 -10.15
CA PRO A 36 3.87 0.82 -10.88
C PRO A 36 4.67 -0.16 -10.02
N LEU A 37 4.46 -1.47 -10.23
CA LEU A 37 5.08 -2.50 -9.40
C LEU A 37 6.61 -2.43 -9.45
N ASP A 38 7.18 -2.21 -10.63
CA ASP A 38 8.63 -2.08 -10.83
C ASP A 38 9.24 -0.94 -10.00
N LEU A 39 8.52 0.18 -9.84
CA LEU A 39 8.98 1.30 -9.01
C LEU A 39 8.88 0.98 -7.51
N ILE A 40 7.83 0.26 -7.10
CA ILE A 40 7.72 -0.26 -5.73
C ILE A 40 8.90 -1.19 -5.46
N GLU A 41 9.20 -2.11 -6.37
CA GLU A 41 10.33 -3.02 -6.28
C GLU A 41 11.67 -2.27 -6.17
N MET A 42 11.89 -1.23 -6.97
CA MET A 42 13.07 -0.37 -6.87
C MET A 42 13.22 0.32 -5.51
N ILE A 43 12.11 0.73 -4.88
CA ILE A 43 12.14 1.33 -3.53
C ILE A 43 12.48 0.26 -2.50
N LEU A 44 11.80 -0.89 -2.55
CA LEU A 44 11.97 -1.97 -1.60
C LEU A 44 13.37 -2.58 -1.64
N ARG A 45 14.05 -2.65 -2.80
CA ARG A 45 15.45 -3.09 -2.93
C ARG A 45 16.46 -2.20 -2.20
N ARG A 46 16.06 -0.99 -1.81
CA ARG A 46 16.90 -0.05 -1.05
C ARG A 46 16.65 -0.13 0.46
N LEU A 47 15.69 -0.94 0.89
CA LEU A 47 15.30 -1.10 2.28
C LEU A 47 15.82 -2.45 2.81
N PRO A 48 16.23 -2.53 4.09
CA PRO A 48 16.32 -3.80 4.78
C PRO A 48 14.98 -4.55 4.70
N LEU A 49 15.01 -5.88 4.65
CA LEU A 49 13.81 -6.72 4.46
C LEU A 49 12.67 -6.33 5.41
N TRP A 50 12.96 -6.02 6.66
CA TRP A 50 11.95 -5.71 7.66
C TRP A 50 11.26 -4.37 7.44
N GLU A 51 12.01 -3.40 6.94
CA GLU A 51 11.43 -2.13 6.51
C GLU A 51 10.59 -2.34 5.25
N ALA A 52 11.08 -3.15 4.30
CA ALA A 52 10.30 -3.55 3.14
C ALA A 52 8.98 -4.25 3.53
N VAL A 53 9.01 -5.21 4.45
CA VAL A 53 7.81 -5.88 4.97
C VAL A 53 6.88 -4.88 5.67
N ARG A 54 7.40 -3.93 6.45
CA ARG A 54 6.58 -2.90 7.12
C ARG A 54 5.80 -2.03 6.13
N THR A 55 6.34 -1.77 4.94
CA THR A 55 5.62 -1.01 3.90
C THR A 55 4.39 -1.74 3.34
N SER A 56 4.19 -3.03 3.66
CA SER A 56 3.03 -3.83 3.25
C SER A 56 1.68 -3.22 3.64
N VAL A 57 1.68 -2.32 4.63
CA VAL A 57 0.47 -1.63 5.12
C VAL A 57 0.07 -0.44 4.24
N LEU A 58 0.95 0.07 3.38
CA LEU A 58 0.70 1.28 2.57
C LEU A 58 -0.45 1.08 1.58
N SER A 59 -0.47 -0.04 0.86
CA SER A 59 -1.56 -0.36 -0.07
C SER A 59 -1.57 -1.83 -0.45
N ARG A 60 -2.62 -2.27 -1.16
CA ARG A 60 -2.71 -3.64 -1.69
C ARG A 60 -1.55 -3.98 -2.63
N ARG A 61 -1.00 -2.98 -3.35
CA ARG A 61 0.14 -3.18 -4.26
C ARG A 61 1.44 -3.41 -3.48
N TRP A 62 1.61 -2.72 -2.36
CA TRP A 62 2.79 -2.85 -1.49
C TRP A 62 2.80 -4.15 -0.67
N ARG A 63 1.61 -4.68 -0.32
CA ARG A 63 1.44 -5.83 0.59
C ARG A 63 2.32 -7.04 0.28
N TYR A 64 2.54 -7.35 -0.99
CA TYR A 64 3.30 -8.53 -1.42
C TYR A 64 4.44 -8.19 -2.38
N ALA A 65 4.73 -6.91 -2.63
CA ALA A 65 5.77 -6.52 -3.58
C ALA A 65 7.18 -6.91 -3.10
N TRP A 66 7.39 -7.09 -1.80
CA TRP A 66 8.68 -7.53 -1.26
C TRP A 66 8.94 -9.03 -1.46
N THR A 67 7.93 -9.84 -1.80
CA THR A 67 8.10 -11.30 -1.91
C THR A 67 8.87 -11.74 -3.15
N THR A 68 9.03 -10.84 -4.13
CA THR A 68 9.76 -11.04 -5.39
C THR A 68 11.24 -10.62 -5.29
N LEU A 69 11.65 -9.89 -4.25
CA LEU A 69 12.93 -9.17 -4.19
C LEU A 69 14.08 -9.90 -3.51
N MET A 70 14.03 -11.22 -3.42
CA MET A 70 14.75 -12.05 -2.45
C MET A 70 16.28 -11.85 -2.29
N GLU A 71 16.65 -10.79 -1.58
CA GLU A 71 17.84 -10.72 -0.74
C GLU A 71 17.36 -10.58 0.71
N ILE A 72 17.26 -11.72 1.40
CA ILE A 72 16.81 -11.78 2.79
C ILE A 72 18.04 -11.74 3.70
N VAL A 73 18.19 -10.66 4.46
CA VAL A 73 19.14 -10.55 5.57
C VAL A 73 18.36 -10.46 6.87
N LEU A 74 18.49 -11.49 7.71
CA LEU A 74 17.85 -11.56 9.03
C LEU A 74 18.93 -11.38 10.11
N ASP A 75 18.74 -10.37 10.95
CA ASP A 75 19.58 -10.06 12.13
C ASP A 75 18.68 -9.99 13.39
N GLU A 76 19.25 -10.20 14.57
CA GLU A 76 18.58 -10.16 15.87
C GLU A 76 17.97 -8.78 16.18
N SER A 77 18.51 -7.71 15.59
CA SER A 77 17.97 -6.34 15.68
C SER A 77 16.60 -6.16 14.99
N CYS A 78 16.18 -7.12 14.15
CA CYS A 78 15.00 -6.98 13.31
C CYS A 78 13.65 -7.13 14.01
N ALA A 79 13.67 -7.29 15.33
CA ALA A 79 12.59 -7.93 16.05
C ALA A 79 11.89 -6.92 17.01
N PRO A 80 10.68 -6.39 16.70
CA PRO A 80 9.90 -5.61 17.69
C PRO A 80 9.45 -6.45 18.89
N SER A 81 9.82 -6.02 20.11
CA SER A 81 9.44 -6.42 21.50
C SER A 81 9.13 -7.91 21.85
N PRO A 82 9.59 -8.43 23.02
CA PRO A 82 9.57 -9.87 23.35
C PRO A 82 8.22 -10.44 23.79
N SER A 83 7.15 -9.65 23.88
CA SER A 83 5.97 -10.01 24.68
C SER A 83 5.12 -11.18 24.14
N GLN A 84 5.40 -11.70 22.95
CA GLN A 84 4.56 -12.73 22.29
C GLN A 84 5.27 -14.06 22.00
N TYR A 85 6.57 -14.20 22.28
CA TYR A 85 7.37 -15.35 21.86
C TYR A 85 8.24 -15.91 22.99
N LYS A 86 8.39 -17.24 23.05
CA LYS A 86 9.16 -17.92 24.10
C LYS A 86 10.66 -17.63 24.04
N SER A 87 11.17 -17.35 22.84
CA SER A 87 12.57 -16.99 22.59
C SER A 87 12.70 -16.16 21.32
N VAL A 88 13.85 -15.50 21.14
CA VAL A 88 14.21 -14.81 19.89
C VAL A 88 14.20 -15.79 18.71
N THR A 89 14.67 -17.02 18.94
CA THR A 89 14.72 -18.08 17.93
C THR A 89 13.32 -18.53 17.49
N ASP A 90 12.40 -18.84 18.41
CA ASP A 90 11.02 -19.26 18.11
C ASP A 90 10.29 -18.22 17.27
N ARG A 91 10.58 -16.95 17.55
CA ARG A 91 10.05 -15.84 16.78
C ARG A 91 10.64 -15.78 15.38
N LEU A 92 11.97 -15.82 15.25
CA LEU A 92 12.66 -15.76 13.96
C LEU A 92 12.18 -16.89 13.06
N VAL A 93 12.05 -18.11 13.59
CA VAL A 93 11.48 -19.26 12.88
C VAL A 93 10.09 -18.95 12.34
N LYS A 94 9.18 -18.42 13.17
CA LYS A 94 7.82 -18.10 12.72
C LYS A 94 7.79 -17.03 11.62
N ILE A 95 8.70 -16.08 11.67
CA ILE A 95 8.77 -15.04 10.65
C ILE A 95 9.38 -15.59 9.36
N ILE A 96 10.43 -16.40 9.47
CA ILE A 96 10.99 -17.14 8.33
C ILE A 96 9.89 -17.98 7.69
N ASP A 97 9.13 -18.79 8.44
CA ASP A 97 8.02 -19.59 7.92
C ASP A 97 6.96 -18.74 7.19
N ASN A 98 6.62 -17.57 7.73
CA ASN A 98 5.70 -16.65 7.07
C ASN A 98 6.29 -16.06 5.78
N ILE A 99 7.57 -15.71 5.76
CA ILE A 99 8.27 -15.20 4.58
C ILE A 99 8.36 -16.29 3.50
N LEU A 100 8.79 -17.49 3.88
CA LEU A 100 8.92 -18.64 3.00
C LEU A 100 7.55 -19.03 2.41
N SER A 101 6.48 -19.03 3.21
CA SER A 101 5.13 -19.36 2.73
C SER A 101 4.52 -18.32 1.81
N LEU A 102 4.94 -17.06 1.91
CA LEU A 102 4.50 -15.97 1.03
C LEU A 102 5.36 -15.82 -0.23
N HIS A 103 6.48 -16.53 -0.32
CA HIS A 103 7.40 -16.39 -1.42
C HIS A 103 6.78 -16.82 -2.76
N ARG A 104 7.02 -16.02 -3.79
CA ARG A 104 6.65 -16.32 -5.17
C ARG A 104 7.88 -16.16 -6.06
N GLY A 105 8.44 -17.27 -6.52
CA GLY A 105 9.57 -17.29 -7.44
C GLY A 105 10.75 -18.14 -6.94
N PRO A 106 11.90 -18.05 -7.61
CA PRO A 106 13.16 -18.57 -7.09
C PRO A 106 13.78 -17.58 -6.08
N MET A 107 14.32 -18.10 -4.97
CA MET A 107 15.05 -17.29 -4.00
C MET A 107 16.44 -16.95 -4.56
N GLU A 108 16.76 -15.67 -4.75
CA GLU A 108 18.09 -15.27 -5.22
C GLU A 108 19.16 -15.41 -4.12
N LYS A 109 18.85 -15.03 -2.87
CA LYS A 109 19.79 -15.12 -1.74
C LYS A 109 19.10 -15.08 -0.37
N PHE A 110 19.51 -15.97 0.54
CA PHE A 110 19.04 -16.03 1.93
C PHE A 110 20.23 -16.10 2.89
N VAL A 111 20.37 -15.11 3.78
CA VAL A 111 21.44 -15.05 4.78
C VAL A 111 20.82 -14.89 6.17
N LEU A 112 21.12 -15.84 7.05
CA LEU A 112 20.78 -15.79 8.47
C LEU A 112 22.05 -15.51 9.27
N SER A 113 22.11 -14.36 9.91
CA SER A 113 23.19 -14.01 10.84
C SER A 113 22.71 -14.29 12.27
N HIS A 114 23.36 -15.21 12.96
CA HIS A 114 23.15 -15.44 14.39
C HIS A 114 24.28 -14.75 15.16
N GLY A 115 23.94 -13.84 16.06
CA GLY A 115 24.93 -13.22 16.94
C GLY A 115 25.37 -14.23 17.99
N GLN A 116 26.55 -14.83 17.83
CA GLN A 116 27.21 -15.45 18.99
C GLN A 116 27.73 -14.32 19.89
N LEU A 117 27.14 -14.20 21.09
CA LEU A 117 27.83 -13.72 22.28
C LEU A 117 28.08 -14.92 23.20
#